data_AF-A0A523AE55-F1
#
_entry.id   AF-A0A523AE55-F1
#
_cell.length_a   1.000
_cell.length_b   1.000
_cell.length_c   1.000
_cell.angle_alpha   90.00
_cell.angle_beta   90.00
_cell.angle_gamma   90.00
#
_symmetry.space_group_name_H-M   'P 1'
#
loop_
_entity.id
_entity.type
_entity.pdbx_description
1 polymer ?
#
loop_
_entity_poly.entity_id
_entity_poly.type
_entity_poly.pdbx_seq_one_letter_code
_entity_poly.pdbx_strand_id
1 'polypeptide(L)'
;MEMKYALILIIFLAIFLRMYGLDSPPLFYDESVHAYFANTVLKGTYSYDPRYHGPLLFYSVAPIIAFFGETEFTLRILPALLGVAFICSIYLYRRYLGKKVFLAMLFCAVSPIIVNYSRFYREDVYQLLFVSLAAYFLLRYLEAEKKWNEVKFDKLTVFLLLSAVFLALFSAVKETFYVFAFFLLIYLFFYLTRIRISDAVTHNLY
;
A
#
# COMPACT_ATOMS: atom_id res chain seq x y z
N MET A 1 -3.92 -1.15 29.36
CA MET A 1 -4.97 -0.16 29.07
C MET A 1 -4.43 0.97 28.21
N GLU A 2 -3.32 1.61 28.60
CA GLU A 2 -2.70 2.76 27.91
C GLU A 2 -2.45 2.58 26.40
N MET A 3 -1.91 1.43 25.99
CA MET A 3 -1.61 1.18 24.56
C MET A 3 -2.87 1.12 23.67
N LYS A 4 -4.03 0.77 24.24
CA LYS A 4 -5.30 0.75 23.49
C LYS A 4 -5.78 2.18 23.22
N TYR A 5 -5.66 3.07 24.21
CA TYR A 5 -6.01 4.48 24.03
C TYR A 5 -5.06 5.18 23.05
N ALA A 6 -3.76 4.86 23.10
CA ALA A 6 -2.79 5.35 22.12
C ALA A 6 -3.16 4.94 20.69
N LEU A 7 -3.54 3.66 20.48
CA LEU A 7 -3.98 3.18 19.16
C LEU A 7 -5.20 3.96 18.66
N ILE A 8 -6.23 4.10 19.51
CA ILE A 8 -7.47 4.81 19.17
C ILE A 8 -7.17 6.27 18.84
N LEU A 9 -6.33 6.94 19.63
CA LEU A 9 -5.98 8.34 19.42
C LEU A 9 -5.23 8.55 18.10
N ILE A 10 -4.28 7.66 17.77
CA ILE A 10 -3.54 7.75 16.50
C ILE A 10 -4.46 7.51 15.30
N ILE A 11 -5.37 6.53 15.38
CA ILE A 11 -6.33 6.26 14.30
C ILE A 11 -7.29 7.44 14.15
N PHE A 12 -7.81 7.97 15.25
CA PHE A 12 -8.67 9.16 15.24
C PHE A 12 -7.96 10.35 14.59
N LEU A 13 -6.71 10.61 14.98
CA LEU A 13 -5.89 11.67 14.37
C LEU A 13 -5.67 11.43 12.87
N ALA A 14 -5.38 10.18 12.47
CA ALA A 14 -5.20 9.82 11.06
C ALA A 14 -6.46 10.06 10.24
N ILE A 15 -7.64 9.72 10.78
CA ILE A 15 -8.95 9.99 10.17
C ILE A 15 -9.17 11.49 10.08
N PHE A 16 -9.03 12.22 11.19
CA PHE A 16 -9.27 13.67 11.23
C PHE A 16 -8.43 14.42 10.19
N LEU A 17 -7.11 14.16 10.15
CA LEU A 17 -6.20 14.84 9.21
C LEU A 17 -6.49 14.54 7.73
N ARG A 18 -7.14 13.42 7.44
CA ARG A 18 -7.46 12.99 6.06
C ARG A 18 -8.87 13.33 5.63
N MET A 19 -9.81 13.44 6.56
CA MET A 19 -11.22 13.72 6.29
C MET A 19 -11.57 15.21 6.41
N TYR A 20 -10.85 15.96 7.25
CA TYR A 20 -11.18 17.35 7.52
C TYR A 20 -10.98 18.22 6.26
N GLY A 21 -12.06 18.85 5.79
CA GLY A 21 -12.08 19.70 4.59
C GLY A 21 -11.58 18.96 3.34
N LEU A 22 -11.99 17.71 3.15
CA LEU A 22 -11.52 16.86 2.04
C LEU A 22 -11.94 17.39 0.66
N ASP A 23 -13.11 18.02 0.60
CA ASP A 23 -13.73 18.62 -0.59
C ASP A 23 -13.35 20.09 -0.81
N SER A 24 -12.70 20.74 0.17
CA SER A 24 -12.47 22.18 0.12
C SER A 24 -11.51 22.65 -0.98
N PRO A 25 -10.40 21.93 -1.30
CA PRO A 25 -9.54 22.31 -2.42
C PRO A 25 -10.18 21.95 -3.77
N PRO A 26 -10.03 22.79 -4.82
CA PRO A 26 -10.41 22.39 -6.17
C PRO A 26 -9.60 21.19 -6.65
N LEU A 27 -10.05 20.51 -7.71
CA LEU A 27 -9.30 19.41 -8.31
C LEU A 27 -7.96 19.89 -8.87
N PHE A 28 -6.90 19.16 -8.55
CA PHE A 28 -5.62 19.28 -9.25
C PHE A 28 -5.71 18.67 -10.65
N TYR A 29 -4.76 19.04 -11.51
CA TYR A 29 -4.68 18.54 -12.89
C TYR A 29 -4.78 17.01 -12.96
N ASP A 30 -3.95 16.29 -12.19
CA ASP A 30 -3.98 14.83 -12.18
C ASP A 30 -5.33 14.26 -11.71
N GLU A 31 -5.96 14.87 -10.70
CA GLU A 31 -7.28 14.42 -10.22
C GLU A 31 -8.36 14.59 -11.29
N SER A 32 -8.31 15.68 -12.07
CA SER A 32 -9.25 15.93 -13.16
C SER A 32 -9.11 14.89 -14.29
N VAL A 33 -7.87 14.50 -14.60
CA VAL A 33 -7.57 13.43 -15.57
C VAL A 33 -8.10 12.09 -15.06
N HIS A 34 -7.86 11.77 -13.79
CA HIS A 34 -8.36 10.52 -13.19
C HIS A 34 -9.89 10.48 -13.11
N ALA A 35 -10.54 11.63 -12.84
CA ALA A 35 -12.00 11.76 -12.81
C ALA A 35 -12.60 11.53 -14.20
N TYR A 36 -11.97 12.06 -15.25
CA TYR A 36 -12.35 11.77 -16.64
C TYR A 36 -12.30 10.26 -16.92
N PHE A 37 -11.22 9.57 -16.53
CA PHE A 37 -11.13 8.13 -16.74
C PHE A 37 -12.17 7.33 -15.95
N ALA A 38 -12.44 7.68 -14.69
CA ALA A 38 -13.51 7.06 -13.92
C ALA A 38 -14.88 7.19 -14.61
N ASN A 39 -15.16 8.35 -15.23
CA ASN A 39 -16.36 8.55 -16.04
C ASN A 39 -16.40 7.67 -17.29
N THR A 40 -15.28 7.48 -17.99
CA THR A 40 -15.23 6.55 -19.14
C THR A 40 -15.44 5.10 -18.71
N VAL A 41 -15.01 4.71 -17.50
CA VAL A 41 -15.30 3.40 -16.91
C VAL A 41 -16.80 3.25 -16.70
N LEU A 42 -17.46 4.26 -16.12
CA LEU A 42 -18.92 4.25 -15.90
C LEU A 42 -19.73 4.16 -17.19
N LYS A 43 -19.25 4.77 -18.27
CA LYS A 43 -19.87 4.71 -19.60
C LYS A 43 -19.58 3.41 -20.35
N GLY A 44 -18.70 2.55 -19.83
CA GLY A 44 -18.27 1.32 -20.51
C GLY A 44 -17.39 1.57 -21.73
N THR A 45 -16.82 2.78 -21.87
CA THR A 45 -15.98 3.19 -23.00
C THR A 45 -14.50 3.27 -22.66
N TYR A 46 -14.13 2.90 -21.43
CA TYR A 46 -12.73 2.91 -21.01
C TYR A 46 -11.90 1.94 -21.85
N SER A 47 -10.77 2.42 -22.36
CA SER A 47 -9.74 1.63 -23.02
C SER A 47 -8.42 1.94 -22.34
N TYR A 48 -7.64 0.90 -22.07
CA TYR A 48 -6.33 1.05 -21.42
C TYR A 48 -5.38 1.84 -22.31
N ASP A 49 -4.78 2.87 -21.73
CA ASP A 49 -3.78 3.71 -22.39
C ASP A 49 -2.51 3.75 -21.52
N PRO A 50 -1.39 3.15 -22.00
CA PRO A 50 -0.17 3.04 -21.22
C PRO A 50 0.53 4.39 -20.95
N ARG A 51 0.03 5.50 -21.52
CA ARG A 51 0.48 6.85 -21.17
C ARG A 51 0.03 7.28 -19.77
N TYR A 52 -0.99 6.62 -19.24
CA TYR A 52 -1.55 6.88 -17.92
C TYR A 52 -1.33 5.68 -17.00
N HIS A 53 -1.51 5.91 -15.71
CA HIS A 53 -1.33 4.89 -14.68
C HIS A 53 -2.36 3.76 -14.76
N GLY A 54 -2.12 2.72 -13.95
CA GLY A 54 -2.91 1.51 -13.94
C GLY A 54 -4.41 1.74 -13.63
N PRO A 55 -5.30 0.92 -14.22
CA PRO A 55 -6.74 1.17 -14.23
C PRO A 55 -7.41 1.03 -12.86
N LEU A 56 -6.76 0.40 -11.87
CA LEU A 56 -7.39 0.08 -10.60
C LEU A 56 -7.90 1.33 -9.87
N LEU A 57 -7.22 2.46 -10.00
CA LEU A 57 -7.65 3.73 -9.43
C LEU A 57 -9.04 4.13 -9.97
N PHE A 58 -9.23 4.05 -11.29
CA PHE A 58 -10.48 4.45 -11.95
C PHE A 58 -11.62 3.49 -11.63
N TYR A 59 -11.37 2.19 -11.70
CA TYR A 59 -12.39 1.17 -11.41
C TYR A 59 -12.80 1.13 -9.94
N SER A 60 -11.91 1.51 -9.01
CA SER A 60 -12.23 1.51 -7.58
C SER A 60 -13.07 2.71 -7.15
N VAL A 61 -12.92 3.88 -7.81
CA VAL A 61 -13.71 5.08 -7.51
C VAL A 61 -14.99 5.18 -8.34
N ALA A 62 -15.02 4.62 -9.56
CA ALA A 62 -16.23 4.57 -10.39
C ALA A 62 -17.52 4.17 -9.64
N PRO A 63 -17.59 3.06 -8.87
CA PRO A 63 -18.81 2.71 -8.15
C PRO A 63 -19.22 3.76 -7.11
N ILE A 64 -18.27 4.43 -6.46
CA ILE A 64 -18.57 5.49 -5.49
C ILE A 64 -19.25 6.67 -6.21
N ILE A 65 -18.70 7.08 -7.36
CA ILE A 65 -19.32 8.10 -8.20
C ILE A 65 -20.72 7.67 -8.66
N ALA A 66 -20.89 6.41 -9.07
CA ALA A 66 -22.18 5.90 -9.54
C ALA A 66 -23.29 5.99 -8.48
N PHE A 67 -22.97 5.72 -7.21
CA PHE A 67 -23.96 5.74 -6.13
C PHE A 67 -24.17 7.13 -5.51
N PHE A 68 -23.13 7.95 -5.43
CA PHE A 68 -23.15 9.20 -4.66
C PHE A 68 -22.96 10.48 -5.50
N GLY A 69 -22.74 10.33 -6.81
CA GLY A 69 -22.45 11.44 -7.72
C GLY A 69 -20.96 11.80 -7.77
N GLU A 70 -20.58 12.55 -8.80
CA GLU A 70 -19.22 13.05 -8.98
C GLU A 70 -19.06 14.37 -8.22
N THR A 71 -18.21 14.35 -7.19
CA THR A 71 -17.85 15.50 -6.37
C THR A 71 -16.39 15.34 -5.92
N GLU A 72 -15.75 16.42 -5.50
CA GLU A 72 -14.40 16.38 -4.92
C GLU A 72 -14.35 15.41 -3.72
N PHE A 73 -15.42 15.36 -2.92
CA PHE A 73 -15.51 14.43 -1.80
C PHE A 73 -15.53 12.96 -2.26
N THR A 74 -16.38 12.61 -3.22
CA THR A 74 -16.55 11.22 -3.69
C THR A 74 -15.31 10.70 -4.43
N LEU A 75 -14.55 11.58 -5.09
CA LEU A 75 -13.26 11.25 -5.70
C LEU A 75 -12.16 10.98 -4.65
N ARG A 76 -12.20 11.68 -3.51
CA ARG A 76 -11.12 11.67 -2.51
C ARG A 76 -11.39 10.78 -1.30
N ILE A 77 -12.63 10.38 -1.06
CA ILE A 77 -13.00 9.57 0.12
C ILE A 77 -12.26 8.23 0.16
N LEU A 78 -12.13 7.55 -0.98
CA LEU A 78 -11.43 6.27 -1.05
C LEU A 78 -9.92 6.41 -0.79
N PRO A 79 -9.17 7.29 -1.49
CA PRO A 79 -7.78 7.60 -1.16
C PRO A 79 -7.56 7.88 0.34
N ALA A 80 -8.46 8.65 0.95
CA ALA A 80 -8.33 9.06 2.34
C ALA A 80 -8.60 7.89 3.31
N LEU A 81 -9.55 7.01 3.01
CA LEU A 81 -9.75 5.74 3.72
C LEU A 81 -8.54 4.80 3.57
N LEU A 82 -7.95 4.71 2.38
CA LEU A 82 -6.73 3.91 2.15
C LEU A 82 -5.53 4.47 2.93
N GLY A 83 -5.43 5.79 3.05
CA GLY A 83 -4.44 6.44 3.90
C GLY A 83 -4.57 6.04 5.37
N VAL A 84 -5.81 6.00 5.89
CA VAL A 84 -6.08 5.50 7.26
C VAL A 84 -5.77 4.01 7.36
N ALA A 85 -6.15 3.21 6.36
CA ALA A 85 -5.85 1.78 6.31
C ALA A 85 -4.34 1.51 6.32
N PHE A 86 -3.53 2.37 5.68
CA PHE A 86 -2.08 2.30 5.74
C PHE A 86 -1.55 2.59 7.15
N ILE A 87 -2.10 3.59 7.86
CA ILE A 87 -1.72 3.80 9.27
C ILE A 87 -2.04 2.57 10.11
N CYS A 88 -3.20 1.94 9.88
CA CYS A 88 -3.56 0.69 10.53
C CYS A 88 -2.64 -0.48 10.14
N SER A 89 -2.17 -0.57 8.89
CA SER A 89 -1.27 -1.65 8.45
C SER A 89 0.08 -1.61 9.17
N ILE A 90 0.56 -0.43 9.56
CA ILE A 90 1.79 -0.28 10.35
C ILE A 90 1.67 -1.03 11.69
N TYR A 91 0.49 -1.09 12.30
CA TYR A 91 0.28 -1.84 13.55
C TYR A 91 0.59 -3.34 13.42
N LEU A 92 0.43 -3.92 12.22
CA LEU A 92 0.79 -5.31 11.94
C LEU A 92 2.29 -5.58 12.22
N TYR A 93 3.13 -4.57 12.07
CA TYR A 93 4.57 -4.65 12.35
C TYR A 93 4.91 -4.59 13.83
N ARG A 94 3.92 -4.52 14.74
CA ARG A 94 4.13 -4.57 16.20
C ARG A 94 4.98 -5.77 16.63
N ARG A 95 4.86 -6.90 15.95
CA ARG A 95 5.68 -8.10 16.24
C ARG A 95 7.18 -7.88 16.01
N TYR A 96 7.56 -6.97 15.10
CA TYR A 96 8.95 -6.67 14.75
C TYR A 96 9.47 -5.43 15.51
N LEU A 97 8.60 -4.44 15.72
CA LEU A 97 8.97 -3.14 16.33
C LEU A 97 8.65 -3.04 17.83
N GLY A 98 7.93 -4.02 18.39
CA GLY A 98 7.45 -3.97 19.77
C GLY A 98 6.60 -2.71 20.01
N LYS A 99 6.86 -2.01 21.13
CA LYS A 99 6.16 -0.75 21.47
C LYS A 99 6.51 0.42 20.54
N LYS A 100 7.61 0.36 19.78
CA LYS A 100 8.01 1.44 18.86
C LYS A 100 7.06 1.60 17.67
N VAL A 101 6.21 0.60 17.41
CA VAL A 101 5.19 0.66 16.35
C VAL A 101 4.25 1.86 16.51
N PHE A 102 3.92 2.26 17.75
CA PHE A 102 3.04 3.38 18.01
C PHE A 102 3.67 4.71 17.59
N LEU A 103 4.99 4.84 17.75
CA LEU A 103 5.73 6.01 17.27
C LEU A 103 5.79 6.03 15.74
N ALA A 104 6.02 4.87 15.10
CA ALA A 104 5.98 4.75 13.64
C ALA A 104 4.59 5.11 13.08
N MET A 105 3.52 4.59 13.69
CA MET A 105 2.14 4.93 13.33
C MET A 105 1.88 6.43 13.50
N LEU A 106 2.29 7.03 14.61
CA LEU A 106 2.11 8.45 14.87
C LEU A 106 2.84 9.31 13.82
N PHE A 107 4.12 9.04 13.56
CA PHE A 107 4.90 9.77 12.56
C PHE A 107 4.33 9.64 11.15
N CYS A 108 3.86 8.45 10.76
CA CYS A 108 3.18 8.29 9.47
C CYS A 108 1.80 8.97 9.44
N ALA A 109 1.07 8.99 10.55
CA ALA A 109 -0.26 9.59 10.63
C ALA A 109 -0.20 11.11 10.44
N VAL A 110 0.82 11.78 10.99
CA VAL A 110 1.01 13.24 10.95
C VAL A 110 1.96 13.72 9.84
N SER A 111 2.59 12.81 9.10
CA SER A 111 3.51 13.17 8.01
C SER A 111 2.79 14.01 6.95
N PRO A 112 3.24 15.26 6.69
CA PRO A 112 2.59 16.13 5.71
C PRO A 112 2.53 15.51 4.32
N ILE A 113 3.57 14.77 3.93
CA ILE A 113 3.64 14.08 2.64
C ILE A 113 2.57 13.01 2.56
N ILE A 114 2.51 12.11 3.56
CA ILE A 114 1.55 10.99 3.53
C ILE A 114 0.12 11.51 3.65
N VAL A 115 -0.13 12.53 4.49
CA VAL A 115 -1.45 13.17 4.58
C VAL A 115 -1.85 13.76 3.22
N ASN A 116 -0.97 14.54 2.58
CA ASN A 116 -1.24 15.17 1.29
C ASN A 116 -1.59 14.13 0.21
N TYR A 117 -0.72 13.13 -0.02
CA TYR A 117 -0.95 12.10 -1.04
C TYR A 117 -2.12 11.16 -0.75
N SER A 118 -2.56 11.08 0.51
CA SER A 118 -3.77 10.33 0.86
C SER A 118 -5.05 11.15 0.82
N ARG A 119 -4.99 12.47 0.60
CA ARG A 119 -6.18 13.33 0.48
C ARG A 119 -6.61 13.59 -0.95
N PHE A 120 -5.73 13.38 -1.92
CA PHE A 120 -6.01 13.62 -3.33
C PHE A 120 -6.31 12.32 -4.06
N TYR A 121 -7.12 12.40 -5.11
CA TYR A 121 -7.47 11.28 -5.97
C TYR A 121 -6.28 10.85 -6.84
N ARG A 122 -5.34 10.15 -6.20
CA ARG A 122 -4.06 9.70 -6.75
C ARG A 122 -3.76 8.25 -6.39
N GLU A 123 -2.94 7.64 -7.22
CA GLU A 123 -2.45 6.27 -7.14
C GLU A 123 -1.45 6.03 -5.99
N ASP A 124 -0.76 7.07 -5.51
CA ASP A 124 0.34 6.95 -4.55
C ASP A 124 -0.07 6.29 -3.23
N VAL A 125 -1.27 6.58 -2.73
CA VAL A 125 -1.78 5.99 -1.47
C VAL A 125 -2.12 4.51 -1.61
N TYR A 126 -2.56 4.06 -2.80
CA TYR A 126 -2.77 2.65 -3.09
C TYR A 126 -1.45 1.89 -3.07
N GLN A 127 -0.45 2.43 -3.77
CA GLN A 127 0.91 1.89 -3.75
C GLN A 127 1.43 1.78 -2.32
N LEU A 128 1.30 2.84 -1.52
CA LEU A 128 1.81 2.87 -0.15
C LEU A 128 1.20 1.76 0.72
N LEU A 129 -0.12 1.57 0.65
CA LEU A 129 -0.82 0.51 1.37
C LEU A 129 -0.43 -0.89 0.85
N PHE A 130 -0.45 -1.10 -0.46
CA PHE A 130 -0.23 -2.42 -1.05
C PHE A 130 1.21 -2.90 -0.87
N VAL A 131 2.20 -2.02 -1.04
CA VAL A 131 3.60 -2.35 -0.74
C VAL A 131 3.78 -2.70 0.73
N SER A 132 3.15 -1.94 1.65
CA SER A 132 3.20 -2.25 3.09
C SER A 132 2.60 -3.62 3.40
N LEU A 133 1.41 -3.93 2.88
CA LEU A 133 0.76 -5.21 3.12
C LEU A 133 1.51 -6.37 2.48
N ALA A 134 1.99 -6.22 1.24
CA ALA A 134 2.83 -7.20 0.57
C ALA A 134 4.09 -7.51 1.39
N ALA A 135 4.82 -6.48 1.82
CA ALA A 135 6.02 -6.64 2.64
C ALA A 135 5.70 -7.34 3.97
N TYR A 136 4.61 -6.97 4.65
CA TYR A 136 4.20 -7.64 5.87
C TYR A 136 3.93 -9.13 5.66
N PHE A 137 3.14 -9.50 4.64
CA PHE A 137 2.82 -10.90 4.38
C PHE A 137 4.05 -11.70 3.90
N LEU A 138 4.95 -11.11 3.15
CA LEU A 138 6.23 -11.72 2.80
C LEU A 138 7.09 -12.02 4.05
N LEU A 139 7.21 -11.06 4.98
CA LEU A 139 7.93 -11.27 6.24
C LEU A 139 7.29 -12.41 7.05
N ARG A 140 5.96 -12.46 7.10
CA ARG A 140 5.21 -13.54 7.76
C ARG A 140 5.45 -14.91 7.13
N TYR A 141 5.55 -14.97 5.81
CA TYR A 141 5.93 -16.17 5.07
C TYR A 141 7.34 -16.63 5.46
N LEU A 142 8.33 -15.75 5.39
CA LEU A 142 9.73 -16.08 5.68
C LEU A 142 9.95 -16.55 7.13
N GLU A 143 9.23 -15.96 8.09
CA GLU A 143 9.27 -16.42 9.48
C GLU A 143 8.62 -17.79 9.68
N ALA A 144 7.53 -18.07 8.95
CA ALA A 144 6.85 -19.35 8.99
C ALA A 144 7.69 -20.45 8.32
N GLU A 145 8.35 -20.14 7.20
CA GLU A 145 9.26 -21.05 6.50
C GLU A 145 10.44 -21.47 7.39
N LYS A 146 11.06 -20.54 8.14
CA LYS A 146 12.12 -20.88 9.09
C LYS A 146 11.66 -21.83 10.21
N LYS A 147 10.36 -21.87 10.48
CA LYS A 147 9.72 -22.74 11.47
C LYS A 147 8.92 -23.85 10.80
N TRP A 148 9.35 -24.30 9.62
CA TRP A 148 8.63 -25.26 8.78
C TRP A 148 8.06 -26.48 9.54
N ASN A 149 8.80 -26.99 10.54
CA ASN A 149 8.38 -28.15 11.34
C ASN A 149 7.19 -27.86 12.28
N GLU A 150 6.87 -26.60 12.58
CA GLU A 150 5.83 -26.18 13.52
C GLU A 150 4.61 -25.54 12.83
N VAL A 151 4.75 -25.11 11.57
CA VAL A 151 3.72 -24.35 10.86
C VAL A 151 3.02 -25.22 9.83
N LYS A 152 1.69 -25.33 9.94
CA LYS A 152 0.85 -26.01 8.93
C LYS A 152 1.05 -25.36 7.56
N PHE A 153 1.28 -26.19 6.54
CA PHE A 153 1.47 -25.80 5.13
C PHE A 153 0.45 -24.74 4.67
N ASP A 154 -0.81 -24.89 5.07
CA ASP A 154 -1.91 -23.98 4.73
C ASP A 154 -1.63 -22.50 5.10
N LYS A 155 -1.02 -22.25 6.26
CA LYS A 155 -0.73 -20.87 6.70
C LYS A 155 0.38 -20.22 5.90
N LEU A 156 1.38 -21.02 5.50
CA LEU A 156 2.50 -20.53 4.71
C LEU A 156 2.00 -20.11 3.32
N THR A 157 1.22 -20.97 2.68
CA THR A 157 0.60 -20.69 1.37
C THR A 157 -0.27 -19.45 1.42
N VAL A 158 -1.07 -19.26 2.47
CA VAL A 158 -1.91 -18.05 2.62
C VAL A 158 -1.08 -16.78 2.70
N PHE A 159 0.01 -16.73 3.46
CA PHE A 159 0.84 -15.52 3.52
C PHE A 159 1.50 -15.21 2.18
N LEU A 160 2.00 -16.21 1.47
CA LEU A 160 2.57 -16.01 0.15
C LEU A 160 1.53 -15.51 -0.86
N LEU A 161 0.34 -16.12 -0.87
CA LEU A 161 -0.76 -15.70 -1.73
C LEU A 161 -1.20 -14.27 -1.44
N LEU A 162 -1.36 -13.90 -0.17
CA LEU A 162 -1.71 -12.53 0.20
C LEU A 162 -0.64 -11.54 -0.25
N SER A 163 0.66 -11.87 -0.07
CA SER A 163 1.75 -11.04 -0.59
C SER A 163 1.66 -10.87 -2.10
N ALA A 164 1.41 -11.95 -2.85
CA ALA A 164 1.28 -11.92 -4.29
C ALA A 164 0.07 -11.10 -4.76
N VAL A 165 -1.07 -11.22 -4.07
CA VAL A 165 -2.28 -10.42 -4.35
C VAL A 165 -2.00 -8.93 -4.19
N PHE A 166 -1.37 -8.50 -3.10
CA PHE A 166 -1.05 -7.08 -2.93
C PHE A 166 -0.02 -6.57 -3.94
N LEU A 167 0.95 -7.41 -4.34
CA LEU A 167 1.87 -7.07 -5.42
C LEU A 167 1.16 -6.93 -6.78
N ALA A 168 0.20 -7.80 -7.08
CA ALA A 168 -0.61 -7.72 -8.31
C ALA A 168 -1.54 -6.49 -8.31
N LEU A 169 -2.12 -6.16 -7.15
CA LEU A 169 -2.89 -4.91 -7.00
C LEU A 169 -2.01 -3.69 -7.19
N PHE A 170 -0.78 -3.70 -6.66
CA PHE A 170 0.19 -2.62 -6.90
C PHE A 170 0.56 -2.50 -8.39
N SER A 171 0.80 -3.61 -9.08
CA SER A 171 1.08 -3.57 -10.54
C SER A 171 -0.09 -3.03 -11.36
N ALA A 172 -1.33 -3.21 -10.89
CA ALA A 172 -2.53 -2.67 -11.52
C ALA A 172 -2.79 -1.18 -11.23
N VAL A 173 -1.93 -0.54 -10.42
CA VAL A 173 -2.03 0.85 -10.00
C VAL A 173 -0.94 1.71 -10.60
N LYS A 174 0.33 1.30 -10.50
CA LYS A 174 1.46 2.14 -10.92
C LYS A 174 2.64 1.30 -11.39
N GLU A 175 3.28 1.77 -12.46
CA GLU A 175 4.41 1.13 -13.14
C GLU A 175 5.67 1.10 -12.28
N THR A 176 5.73 1.92 -11.22
CA THR A 176 6.77 1.82 -10.19
C THR A 176 6.86 0.43 -9.56
N PHE A 177 5.81 -0.40 -9.71
CA PHE A 177 5.86 -1.83 -9.42
C PHE A 177 7.11 -2.53 -9.99
N TYR A 178 7.53 -2.21 -11.22
CA TYR A 178 8.69 -2.87 -11.84
C TYR A 178 9.98 -2.66 -11.03
N VAL A 179 10.14 -1.49 -10.41
CA VAL A 179 11.30 -1.19 -9.56
C VAL A 179 11.25 -2.04 -8.29
N PHE A 180 10.10 -2.14 -7.64
CA PHE A 180 9.92 -3.00 -6.46
C PHE A 180 10.09 -4.48 -6.79
N ALA A 181 9.55 -4.93 -7.93
CA ALA A 181 9.69 -6.29 -8.41
C ALA A 181 11.17 -6.63 -8.67
N PHE A 182 11.93 -5.72 -9.29
CA PHE A 182 13.36 -5.88 -9.51
C PHE A 182 14.13 -6.12 -8.20
N PHE A 183 13.95 -5.24 -7.19
CA PHE A 183 14.61 -5.42 -5.89
C PHE A 183 14.15 -6.67 -5.14
N LEU A 184 12.86 -7.01 -5.24
CA LEU A 184 12.33 -8.24 -4.65
C LEU A 184 12.92 -9.49 -5.30
N LEU A 185 13.05 -9.51 -6.63
CA LEU A 185 13.65 -10.63 -7.37
C LEU A 185 15.13 -10.79 -7.03
N ILE A 186 15.88 -9.68 -6.89
CA ILE A 186 17.26 -9.70 -6.42
C ILE A 186 17.32 -10.29 -5.01
N TYR A 187 16.47 -9.82 -4.10
CA TYR A 187 16.41 -10.34 -2.74
C TYR A 187 16.12 -11.85 -2.72
N LEU A 188 15.12 -12.30 -3.50
CA LEU A 188 14.76 -13.71 -3.60
C LEU A 188 15.87 -14.56 -4.22
N PHE A 189 16.58 -14.04 -5.22
CA PHE A 189 17.74 -14.72 -5.80
C PHE A 189 18.80 -15.02 -4.74
N PHE A 190 19.22 -14.01 -3.96
CA PHE A 190 20.17 -14.22 -2.87
C PHE A 190 19.60 -15.10 -1.75
N TYR A 191 18.31 -14.97 -1.44
CA TYR A 191 17.65 -15.78 -0.42
C TYR A 191 17.64 -17.27 -0.77
N LEU A 192 17.30 -17.61 -2.02
CA LEU A 192 17.17 -18.98 -2.52
C LEU A 192 18.53 -19.63 -2.79
N THR A 193 19.46 -18.89 -3.38
CA THR A 193 20.81 -19.41 -3.67
C THR A 193 21.69 -19.51 -2.43
N ARG A 194 21.31 -18.87 -1.32
CA ARG A 194 22.10 -18.74 -0.08
C ARG A 194 23.48 -18.08 -0.28
N ILE A 195 23.74 -17.51 -1.46
CA ILE A 195 24.96 -16.78 -1.76
C ILE A 195 25.01 -15.52 -0.92
N ARG A 196 26.11 -15.29 -0.21
CA ARG A 196 26.39 -14.03 0.47
C ARG A 196 27.36 -13.22 -0.37
N ILE A 197 27.22 -11.89 -0.34
CA ILE A 197 28.18 -10.99 -1.01
C ILE A 197 29.61 -11.23 -0.49
N SER A 198 29.74 -11.64 0.78
CA SER A 198 31.02 -12.04 1.38
C SER A 198 31.71 -13.19 0.63
N ASP A 199 30.93 -14.13 0.08
CA ASP A 199 31.46 -15.34 -0.56
C ASP A 199 32.18 -14.99 -1.88
N ALA A 200 31.77 -13.89 -2.54
CA ALA A 200 32.42 -13.37 -3.74
C ALA A 200 33.73 -12.61 -3.44
N VAL A 201 33.89 -12.06 -2.24
CA VAL A 201 35.09 -11.30 -1.85
C VAL A 201 36.22 -12.23 -1.40
N THR A 202 35.89 -13.39 -0.84
CA THR A 202 36.89 -14.36 -0.34
C THR A 202 37.59 -15.17 -1.42
N HIS A 203 37.11 -15.16 -2.67
CA HIS A 203 37.68 -15.96 -3.76
C HIS A 203 38.85 -15.30 -4.51
N ASN A 204 39.28 -14.09 -4.14
CA ASN A 204 40.39 -13.36 -4.79
C ASN A 204 41.63 -13.14 -3.89
N LEU A 205 41.83 -13.97 -2.85
CA LEU A 205 42.97 -13.90 -1.94
C LEU A 205 43.74 -15.22 -1.87
N TYR A 206 44.14 -15.80 -3.00
CA TYR A 206 45.23 -16.79 -3.09
C TYR A 206 45.90 -16.72 -4.46
#